data_AF-A0A4R2IFH0-F1
#
_entry.id   AF-A0A4R2IFH0-F1
#
_cell.length_a   1.000
_cell.length_b   1.000
_cell.length_c   1.000
_cell.angle_alpha   90.00
_cell.angle_beta   90.00
_cell.angle_gamma   90.00
#
_symmetry.space_group_name_H-M   'P 1'
#
loop_
_entity.id
_entity.type
_entity.pdbx_description
1 polymer ?
#
loop_
_entity_poly.entity_id
_entity_poly.type
_entity_poly.pdbx_seq_one_letter_code
_entity_poly.pdbx_strand_id
1 'polypeptide(L)'
;MHRLSSVLLIAALALLGGCATEKMRSKTTLLDETLRSYAATIRWGEVSQALNFVEPKALAEHPPTQLELDRFRQVRVTGYNEQPVVPVSEDEMHQTVQIELVNVNTQSVRSVIDRQVWKYDEAGKRWWLTTGLPDISRHD
;
A
#
# COMPACT_ATOMS: atom_id res chain seq x y z
N MET A 1 -1.65 56.61 4.15
CA MET A 1 -0.88 55.85 3.14
C MET A 1 0.10 54.86 3.79
N HIS A 2 0.89 55.24 4.80
CA HIS A 2 1.81 54.32 5.51
C HIS A 2 1.15 53.08 6.16
N ARG A 3 -0.06 53.21 6.72
CA ARG A 3 -0.74 52.09 7.40
C ARG A 3 -1.27 51.00 6.46
N LEU A 4 -1.60 51.35 5.22
CA LEU A 4 -2.02 50.39 4.18
C LEU A 4 -0.82 49.61 3.62
N SER A 5 0.34 50.28 3.48
CA SER A 5 1.59 49.64 3.07
C SER A 5 2.11 48.62 4.10
N SER A 6 1.93 48.88 5.40
CA SER A 6 2.32 47.95 6.46
C SER A 6 1.44 46.69 6.52
N VAL A 7 0.16 46.80 6.21
CA VAL A 7 -0.77 45.65 6.20
C VAL A 7 -0.51 44.74 4.99
N LEU A 8 -0.19 45.32 3.82
CA LEU A 8 0.20 44.55 2.63
C LEU A 8 1.51 43.77 2.85
N LEU A 9 2.47 44.35 3.58
CA LEU A 9 3.76 43.72 3.85
C LEU A 9 3.65 42.54 4.83
N ILE A 10 2.75 42.61 5.81
CA ILE A 10 2.47 41.53 6.77
C ILE A 10 1.69 40.38 6.10
N ALA A 11 0.75 40.70 5.20
CA ALA A 11 0.03 39.69 4.40
C ALA A 11 0.95 38.95 3.42
N ALA A 12 1.95 39.64 2.84
CA ALA A 12 2.94 39.04 1.95
C ALA A 12 3.93 38.11 2.69
N LEU A 13 4.26 38.40 3.95
CA LEU A 13 5.13 37.53 4.77
C LEU A 13 4.43 36.24 5.23
N ALA A 14 3.11 36.25 5.41
CA ALA A 14 2.34 35.07 5.81
C ALA A 14 2.22 34.00 4.69
N LEU A 15 2.42 34.39 3.43
CA LEU A 15 2.35 33.48 2.27
C LEU A 15 3.65 32.71 2.00
N LEU A 16 4.76 33.06 2.66
CA LEU A 16 6.06 32.40 2.47
C LEU A 16 6.30 31.21 3.40
N GLY A 17 5.42 30.95 4.37
CA GLY A 17 5.57 29.88 5.37
C GLY A 17 5.01 28.50 4.99
N GLY A 18 4.39 28.35 3.81
CA GLY A 18 3.58 27.17 3.48
C GLY A 18 4.26 26.04 2.69
N CYS A 19 5.49 26.22 2.19
CA CYS A 19 6.11 25.29 1.22
C CYS A 19 7.42 24.65 1.70
N ALA A 20 7.54 24.32 2.99
CA ALA A 20 8.74 23.66 3.54
C ALA A 20 8.48 22.31 4.23
N THR A 21 7.27 21.76 4.13
CA THR A 21 6.89 20.50 4.81
C THR A 21 7.13 19.24 3.97
N GLU A 22 7.72 19.36 2.78
CA GLU A 22 8.30 18.21 2.05
C GLU A 22 9.69 17.79 2.63
N LYS A 23 9.94 18.13 3.90
CA LYS A 23 11.14 17.68 4.64
C LYS A 23 11.11 16.15 4.77
N MET A 24 11.98 15.51 3.98
CA MET A 24 12.63 14.21 4.26
C MET A 24 11.74 13.21 5.03
N ARG A 25 10.75 12.60 4.34
CA ARG A 25 9.95 11.53 4.94
C ARG A 25 10.86 10.36 5.31
N SER A 26 10.68 9.82 6.52
CA SER A 26 11.40 8.62 6.96
C SER A 26 10.91 7.38 6.21
N LYS A 27 11.77 6.36 6.06
CA LYS A 27 11.39 5.05 5.49
C LYS A 27 10.20 4.44 6.24
N THR A 28 10.15 4.59 7.57
CA THR A 28 9.05 4.11 8.42
C THR A 28 7.73 4.80 8.12
N THR A 29 7.72 6.13 7.95
CA THR A 29 6.51 6.87 7.57
C THR A 29 6.01 6.43 6.20
N LEU A 30 6.92 6.29 5.23
CA LEU A 30 6.58 5.81 3.89
C LEU A 30 6.05 4.36 3.92
N LEU A 31 6.59 3.52 4.80
CA LEU A 31 6.12 2.15 4.99
C LEU A 31 4.67 2.15 5.51
N ASP A 32 4.38 2.88 6.59
CA ASP A 32 3.03 2.96 7.17
C ASP A 32 2.00 3.46 6.15
N GLU A 33 2.33 4.51 5.39
CA GLU A 33 1.48 5.01 4.28
C GLU A 33 1.27 3.94 3.20
N THR A 34 2.33 3.22 2.82
CA THR A 34 2.28 2.18 1.78
C THR A 34 1.42 1.01 2.22
N LEU A 35 1.62 0.49 3.43
CA LEU A 35 0.87 -0.65 3.98
C LEU A 35 -0.61 -0.31 4.13
N ARG A 36 -0.94 0.88 4.65
CA ARG A 36 -2.33 1.36 4.73
C ARG A 36 -2.98 1.45 3.35
N SER A 37 -2.26 2.01 2.38
CA SER A 37 -2.77 2.17 1.01
C SER A 37 -2.97 0.82 0.32
N TYR A 38 -2.04 -0.12 0.49
CA TYR A 38 -2.16 -1.47 -0.02
C TYR A 38 -3.35 -2.20 0.61
N ALA A 39 -3.46 -2.15 1.94
CA ALA A 39 -4.54 -2.80 2.67
C ALA A 39 -5.91 -2.20 2.33
N ALA A 40 -6.00 -0.89 2.09
CA ALA A 40 -7.22 -0.25 1.59
C ALA A 40 -7.54 -0.69 0.15
N THR A 41 -6.52 -0.84 -0.70
CA THR A 41 -6.68 -1.31 -2.08
C THR A 41 -7.22 -2.74 -2.12
N ILE A 42 -6.71 -3.63 -1.27
CA ILE A 42 -7.20 -5.01 -1.17
C ILE A 42 -8.63 -5.06 -0.63
N ARG A 43 -8.97 -4.25 0.38
CA ARG A 43 -10.32 -4.26 0.99
C ARG A 43 -11.38 -3.66 0.06
N TRP A 44 -11.10 -2.55 -0.59
CA TRP A 44 -12.11 -1.71 -1.25
C TRP A 44 -11.91 -1.48 -2.74
N GLY A 45 -10.70 -1.76 -3.25
CA GLY A 45 -10.34 -1.54 -4.64
C GLY A 45 -10.48 -2.79 -5.51
N GLU A 46 -10.16 -2.62 -6.79
CA GLU A 46 -9.96 -3.74 -7.69
C GLU A 46 -8.58 -4.36 -7.43
N VAL A 47 -8.49 -5.69 -7.35
CA VAL A 47 -7.21 -6.36 -7.05
C VAL A 47 -6.11 -6.01 -8.04
N SER A 48 -6.45 -5.73 -9.29
CA SER A 48 -5.48 -5.34 -10.33
C SER A 48 -4.76 -4.03 -9.97
N GLN A 49 -5.37 -3.16 -9.18
CA GLN A 49 -4.72 -1.94 -8.70
C GLN A 49 -3.62 -2.23 -7.67
N ALA A 50 -3.71 -3.36 -6.96
CA ALA A 50 -2.67 -3.79 -6.03
C ALA A 50 -1.35 -4.16 -6.74
N LEU A 51 -1.39 -4.42 -8.06
CA LEU A 51 -0.18 -4.62 -8.87
C LEU A 51 0.72 -3.38 -8.88
N ASN A 52 0.18 -2.17 -8.64
CA ASN A 52 0.97 -0.95 -8.53
C ASN A 52 1.90 -0.91 -7.30
N PHE A 53 1.73 -1.84 -6.37
CA PHE A 53 2.60 -2.02 -5.21
C PHE A 53 3.63 -3.11 -5.43
N VAL A 54 3.48 -3.96 -6.45
CA VAL A 54 4.38 -5.08 -6.71
C VAL A 54 5.63 -4.58 -7.43
N GLU A 55 6.80 -5.07 -7.01
CA GLU A 55 8.06 -4.74 -7.64
C GLU A 55 8.03 -5.07 -9.14
N PRO A 56 8.43 -4.14 -10.05
CA PRO A 56 8.40 -4.39 -11.48
C PRO A 56 9.18 -5.63 -11.92
N LYS A 57 10.29 -5.93 -11.23
CA LYS A 57 11.08 -7.13 -11.47
C LYS A 57 10.30 -8.40 -11.11
N ALA A 58 9.68 -8.44 -9.92
CA ALA A 58 8.83 -9.55 -9.51
C ALA A 58 7.64 -9.76 -10.46
N LEU A 59 7.02 -8.67 -10.96
CA LEU A 59 5.96 -8.75 -11.97
C LEU A 59 6.44 -9.31 -13.31
N ALA A 60 7.66 -8.95 -13.73
CA ALA A 60 8.22 -9.46 -14.99
C ALA A 60 8.59 -10.95 -14.89
N GLU A 61 9.07 -11.39 -13.73
CA GLU A 61 9.41 -12.80 -13.48
C GLU A 61 8.15 -13.67 -13.33
N HIS A 62 7.12 -13.16 -12.65
CA HIS A 62 5.88 -13.89 -12.37
C HIS A 62 4.66 -12.99 -12.62
N PRO A 63 4.29 -12.75 -13.90
CA PRO A 63 3.11 -11.96 -14.21
C PRO A 63 1.84 -12.71 -13.78
N PRO A 64 0.85 -12.02 -13.17
CA PRO A 64 -0.40 -12.66 -12.81
C PRO A 64 -1.11 -13.15 -14.06
N THR A 65 -1.55 -14.39 -14.04
CA THR A 65 -2.38 -14.97 -15.09
C THR A 65 -3.78 -14.38 -15.06
N GLN A 66 -4.46 -14.40 -16.21
CA GLN A 66 -5.87 -14.00 -16.28
C GLN A 66 -6.74 -14.82 -15.32
N LEU A 67 -6.46 -16.12 -15.17
CA LEU A 67 -7.19 -17.00 -14.25
C LEU A 67 -7.05 -16.55 -12.79
N GLU A 68 -5.85 -16.14 -12.36
CA GLU A 68 -5.63 -15.64 -11.00
C GLU A 68 -6.40 -14.34 -10.75
N LEU A 69 -6.38 -13.41 -11.70
CA LEU A 69 -7.16 -12.17 -11.60
C LEU A 69 -8.67 -12.43 -11.60
N ASP A 70 -9.12 -13.39 -12.41
CA ASP A 70 -10.53 -13.77 -12.52
C ASP A 70 -11.05 -14.44 -11.24
N ARG A 71 -10.20 -15.16 -10.50
CA ARG A 71 -10.55 -15.72 -9.18
C ARG A 71 -10.92 -14.65 -8.18
N PHE A 72 -10.27 -13.48 -8.21
CA PHE A 72 -10.63 -12.38 -7.32
C PHE A 72 -12.04 -11.85 -7.59
N ARG A 73 -12.55 -11.95 -8.83
CA ARG A 73 -13.93 -11.54 -9.15
C ARG A 73 -14.98 -12.47 -8.56
N GLN A 74 -14.59 -13.66 -8.10
CA GLN A 74 -15.50 -14.64 -7.47
C GLN A 74 -15.58 -14.48 -5.95
N VAL A 75 -14.79 -13.60 -5.36
CA VAL A 75 -14.75 -13.37 -3.92
C VAL A 75 -14.91 -11.90 -3.59
N ARG A 76 -15.39 -11.61 -2.39
CA ARG A 76 -15.35 -10.28 -1.79
C ARG A 76 -14.51 -10.35 -0.54
N VAL A 77 -13.60 -9.38 -0.37
CA VAL A 77 -12.84 -9.21 0.87
C VAL A 77 -13.77 -8.66 1.95
N THR A 78 -13.88 -9.38 3.06
CA THR A 78 -14.70 -8.97 4.22
C THR A 78 -13.85 -8.56 5.41
N GLY A 79 -12.57 -8.96 5.42
CA GLY A 79 -11.63 -8.67 6.48
C GLY A 79 -10.20 -8.72 5.94
N TYR A 80 -9.33 -7.94 6.57
CA TYR A 80 -7.90 -7.95 6.31
C TYR A 80 -7.28 -7.63 7.66
N ASN A 81 -6.69 -8.63 8.27
CA ASN A 81 -6.19 -8.59 9.64
C ASN A 81 -4.67 -8.68 9.57
N GLU A 82 -4.01 -7.53 9.56
CA GLU A 82 -2.56 -7.45 9.56
C GLU A 82 -1.94 -7.74 10.93
N GLN A 83 -0.88 -8.53 10.94
CA GLN A 83 0.03 -8.65 12.09
C GLN A 83 1.03 -7.48 12.10
N PRO A 84 1.68 -7.21 13.25
CA PRO A 84 2.77 -6.25 13.31
C PRO A 84 3.84 -6.55 12.27
N VAL A 85 4.41 -5.49 11.69
CA VAL A 85 5.53 -5.62 10.75
C VAL A 85 6.77 -6.10 11.49
N VAL A 86 7.50 -7.03 10.87
CA VAL A 86 8.75 -7.59 11.38
C VAL A 86 9.91 -7.06 10.53
N PRO A 87 10.84 -6.26 11.10
CA PRO A 87 12.02 -5.80 10.38
C PRO A 87 13.01 -6.95 10.17
N VAL A 88 13.40 -7.20 8.92
CA VAL A 88 14.47 -8.14 8.57
C VAL A 88 15.79 -7.39 8.35
N SER A 89 15.72 -6.20 7.75
CA SER A 89 16.84 -5.27 7.64
C SER A 89 16.31 -3.82 7.59
N GLU A 90 17.18 -2.84 7.35
CA GLU A 90 16.76 -1.44 7.17
C GLU A 90 15.82 -1.28 5.95
N ASP A 91 16.05 -2.08 4.90
CA ASP A 91 15.36 -1.99 3.61
C ASP A 91 14.43 -3.18 3.35
N GLU A 92 14.22 -4.06 4.33
CA GLU A 92 13.36 -5.23 4.19
C GLU A 92 12.48 -5.44 5.42
N MET A 93 11.18 -5.51 5.17
CA MET A 93 10.13 -5.60 6.17
C MET A 93 9.17 -6.71 5.80
N HIS A 94 8.82 -7.57 6.76
CA HIS A 94 7.89 -8.67 6.55
C HIS A 94 6.57 -8.38 7.26
N GLN A 95 5.45 -8.75 6.65
CA GLN A 95 4.13 -8.64 7.28
C GLN A 95 3.31 -9.88 6.97
N THR A 96 2.68 -10.46 7.98
CA THR A 96 1.69 -11.53 7.79
C THR A 96 0.30 -10.93 7.89
N VAL A 97 -0.58 -11.29 6.96
CA VAL A 97 -1.95 -10.79 6.91
C VAL A 97 -2.90 -11.96 6.72
N GLN A 98 -3.95 -12.02 7.55
CA GLN A 98 -5.08 -12.90 7.29
C GLN A 98 -6.15 -12.13 6.52
N ILE A 99 -6.48 -12.60 5.32
CA ILE A 99 -7.51 -11.99 4.46
C ILE A 99 -8.76 -12.87 4.52
N GLU A 100 -9.87 -12.28 4.95
CA GLU A 100 -11.17 -12.95 5.00
C GLU A 100 -11.94 -12.70 3.71
N LEU A 101 -12.49 -13.78 3.15
CA LEU A 101 -13.11 -13.81 1.84
C LEU A 101 -14.47 -14.49 1.95
N VAL A 102 -15.47 -13.91 1.28
CA VAL A 102 -16.74 -14.57 0.99
C VAL A 102 -16.85 -14.82 -0.51
N ASN A 103 -17.15 -16.06 -0.91
CA ASN A 103 -17.44 -16.36 -2.31
C ASN A 103 -18.81 -15.78 -2.67
N VAL A 104 -18.86 -14.95 -3.72
CA VAL A 104 -20.08 -14.23 -4.10
C VAL A 104 -21.17 -15.14 -4.67
N ASN A 105 -20.79 -16.30 -5.21
CA ASN A 105 -21.71 -17.25 -5.84
C ASN A 105 -22.28 -18.27 -4.85
N THR A 106 -21.47 -18.70 -3.87
CA THR A 106 -21.86 -19.77 -2.93
C THR A 106 -22.11 -19.28 -1.51
N GLN A 107 -21.76 -18.02 -1.19
CA GLN A 107 -21.79 -17.45 0.16
C GLN A 107 -20.89 -18.19 1.17
N SER A 108 -19.97 -19.04 0.71
CA SER A 108 -19.01 -19.72 1.58
C SER A 108 -17.94 -18.72 2.05
N VAL A 109 -17.66 -18.73 3.35
CA VAL A 109 -16.61 -17.91 3.98
C VAL A 109 -15.34 -18.74 4.15
N ARG A 110 -14.19 -18.12 3.91
CA ARG A 110 -12.88 -18.67 4.25
C ARG A 110 -11.88 -17.53 4.48
N SER A 111 -10.70 -17.88 4.98
CA SER A 111 -9.56 -16.96 5.03
C SER A 111 -8.36 -17.52 4.30
N VAL A 112 -7.44 -16.64 3.91
CA VAL A 112 -6.12 -16.99 3.39
C VAL A 112 -5.04 -16.24 4.17
N ILE A 113 -3.87 -16.86 4.33
CA ILE A 113 -2.70 -16.22 4.96
C ILE A 113 -1.77 -15.70 3.87
N ASP A 114 -1.69 -14.38 3.78
CA ASP A 114 -0.75 -13.68 2.92
C ASP A 114 0.53 -13.34 3.70
N ARG A 115 1.67 -13.79 3.20
CA ARG A 115 2.99 -13.57 3.81
C ARG A 115 3.76 -12.62 2.91
N GLN A 116 3.76 -11.35 3.28
CA GLN A 116 4.24 -10.24 2.46
C GLN A 116 5.70 -9.92 2.79
N VAL A 117 6.51 -9.70 1.75
CA VAL A 117 7.86 -9.15 1.86
C VAL A 117 7.93 -7.81 1.15
N TRP A 118 8.21 -6.77 1.90
CA TRP A 118 8.32 -5.40 1.45
C TRP A 118 9.79 -4.98 1.41
N LYS A 119 10.24 -4.47 0.26
CA LYS A 119 11.60 -3.95 0.07
C LYS A 119 11.61 -2.48 -0.26
N TYR A 120 12.51 -1.73 0.36
CA TYR A 120 12.67 -0.31 0.09
C TYR A 120 13.56 -0.09 -1.13
N ASP A 121 13.08 0.72 -2.07
CA ASP A 121 13.83 1.22 -3.20
C ASP A 121 14.33 2.63 -2.89
N GLU A 122 15.64 2.76 -2.69
CA GLU A 122 16.31 4.03 -2.42
C GLU A 122 16.18 5.03 -3.57
N ALA A 123 16.21 4.55 -4.82
CA ALA A 123 16.15 5.43 -5.98
C ALA A 123 14.74 6.00 -6.15
N GLY A 124 13.71 5.16 -6.01
CA GLY A 124 12.30 5.53 -6.10
C GLY A 124 11.70 6.09 -4.81
N LYS A 125 12.41 6.00 -3.68
CA LYS A 125 11.94 6.34 -2.33
C LYS A 125 10.58 5.72 -1.99
N ARG A 126 10.42 4.43 -2.28
CA ARG A 126 9.15 3.69 -2.14
C ARG A 126 9.41 2.27 -1.67
N TRP A 127 8.43 1.71 -0.96
CA TRP A 127 8.36 0.30 -0.64
C TRP A 127 7.64 -0.49 -1.74
N TRP A 128 8.25 -1.59 -2.16
CA TRP A 128 7.71 -2.54 -3.12
C TRP A 128 7.36 -3.87 -2.45
N LEU A 129 6.23 -4.44 -2.81
CA LEU A 129 5.85 -5.80 -2.48
C LEU A 129 6.55 -6.76 -3.44
N THR A 130 7.35 -7.66 -2.89
CA THR A 130 8.18 -8.58 -3.70
C THR A 130 7.59 -9.98 -3.82
N THR A 131 6.59 -10.31 -3.00
CA THR A 131 5.91 -11.62 -3.00
C THR A 131 4.77 -11.71 -4.03
N GLY A 132 4.38 -10.60 -4.65
CA GLY A 132 3.24 -10.54 -5.56
C GLY A 132 1.89 -10.41 -4.84
N LEU A 133 0.80 -10.56 -5.59
CA LEU A 133 -0.57 -10.56 -5.04
C LEU A 133 -0.81 -11.77 -4.13
N PRO A 134 -1.74 -11.67 -3.16
CA PRO A 134 -2.08 -12.80 -2.30
C PRO A 134 -2.60 -13.99 -3.13
N ASP A 135 -2.08 -15.19 -2.87
CA ASP A 135 -2.58 -16.40 -3.51
C ASP A 135 -3.88 -16.84 -2.83
N ILE A 136 -5.00 -16.38 -3.38
CA ILE A 136 -6.31 -16.76 -2.87
C ILE A 136 -6.74 -18.17 -3.30
N SER A 137 -5.96 -18.92 -4.08
CA SER A 137 -6.34 -20.28 -4.47
C SER A 137 -6.03 -21.33 -3.39
N ARG A 138 -5.13 -21.01 -2.47
CA ARG A 138 -4.74 -21.90 -1.38
C ARG A 138 -5.83 -22.00 -0.32
N HIS A 139 -5.89 -23.18 0.28
CA HIS A 139 -6.68 -23.47 1.46
C HIS A 139 -5.67 -23.79 2.56
N ASP A 140 -5.42 -22.80 3.42
CA ASP A 140 -4.53 -22.91 4.58
C ASP A 140 -5.34 -23.25 5.84
#